data_AF-A0A8J1Y804-F1
#
_entry.id   AF-A0A8J1Y804-F1
#
_cell.length_a   1.000
_cell.length_b   1.000
_cell.length_c   1.000
_cell.angle_alpha   90.00
_cell.angle_beta   90.00
_cell.angle_gamma   90.00
#
_symmetry.space_group_name_H-M   'P 1'
#
loop_
_entity.id
_entity.type
_entity.pdbx_description
1 polymer ?
#
loop_
_entity_poly.entity_id
_entity_poly.type
_entity_poly.pdbx_seq_one_letter_code
_entity_poly.pdbx_strand_id
1 'polypeptide(L)'
;MSTTEQLEMGAQCSGTKEKKSDPFAEELVERKLMRSGRISHAIVINAINCDVRANQPITFKPLRSTRESLVKLIKGDRDALNPDGIDLGTGSLYMPGKLQENRALFATDGRTGGFTAFLVKGIVILGVYDHDVAAAVRLVTEVADYVDELEETH
;
A
#
# COMPACT_ATOMS: atom_id res chain seq x y z
N MET A 1 34.68 29.73 44.55
CA MET A 1 34.38 30.81 43.59
C MET A 1 34.83 30.27 42.24
N SER A 2 33.96 29.70 41.38
CA SER A 2 32.89 30.35 40.58
C SER A 2 33.48 31.53 39.78
N THR A 3 33.51 31.57 38.45
CA THR A 3 32.42 31.42 37.45
C THR A 3 33.02 31.07 36.07
N THR A 4 32.41 30.19 35.26
CA THR A 4 31.53 30.53 34.11
C THR A 4 32.28 31.39 33.08
N GLU A 5 32.59 30.92 31.87
CA GLU A 5 31.69 31.03 30.72
C GLU A 5 31.88 29.90 29.69
N GLN A 6 30.85 29.07 29.59
CA GLN A 6 30.43 28.43 28.34
C GLN A 6 29.60 29.46 27.56
N LEU A 7 29.86 29.60 26.26
CA LEU A 7 28.98 30.22 25.26
C LEU A 7 29.08 29.30 24.04
N GLU A 8 28.19 28.31 23.90
CA GLU A 8 26.89 28.39 23.25
C GLU A 8 26.93 29.08 21.87
N MET A 9 26.91 28.27 20.82
CA MET A 9 26.06 28.38 19.61
C MET A 9 26.10 26.98 18.97
N GLY A 10 25.07 26.14 18.94
CA GLY A 10 23.66 26.46 18.76
C GLY A 10 23.31 26.41 17.27
N ALA A 11 23.16 25.20 16.71
CA ALA A 11 22.41 24.97 15.47
C ALA A 11 22.06 23.48 15.29
N GLN A 12 20.97 23.10 15.95
CA GLN A 12 19.92 22.21 15.44
C GLN A 12 20.37 20.93 14.73
N CYS A 13 20.40 19.83 15.51
CA CYS A 13 19.99 18.53 14.98
C CYS A 13 18.60 18.69 14.37
N SER A 14 18.53 18.82 13.05
CA SER A 14 17.29 18.62 12.30
C SER A 14 16.90 17.17 12.50
N GLY A 15 16.11 16.91 13.55
CA GLY A 15 15.40 15.66 13.72
C GLY A 15 14.43 15.54 12.55
N THR A 16 14.89 14.97 11.44
CA THR A 16 14.02 14.27 10.51
C THR A 16 13.25 13.30 11.39
N LYS A 17 11.95 13.57 11.61
CA LYS A 17 11.03 12.57 12.14
C LYS A 17 11.09 11.42 11.13
N GLU A 18 11.98 10.47 11.36
CA GLU A 18 11.92 9.17 10.71
C GLU A 18 10.48 8.72 10.91
N LYS A 19 9.73 8.61 9.81
CA LYS A 19 8.44 7.93 9.83
C LYS A 19 8.77 6.56 10.41
N LYS A 20 8.37 6.33 11.66
CA LYS A 20 8.52 5.03 12.32
C LYS A 20 8.01 4.00 11.32
N SER A 21 8.89 3.08 10.92
CA SER A 21 8.51 1.89 10.20
C SER A 21 7.35 1.25 10.93
N ASP A 22 6.40 0.74 10.17
CA ASP A 22 5.29 -0.02 10.70
C ASP A 22 5.62 -1.50 10.51
N PRO A 23 6.16 -2.18 11.55
CA PRO A 23 6.73 -3.51 11.39
C PRO A 23 5.70 -4.53 10.92
N PHE A 24 4.43 -4.31 11.29
CA PHE A 24 3.33 -5.14 10.84
C PHE A 24 3.09 -5.02 9.34
N ALA A 25 2.98 -3.79 8.82
CA ALA A 25 2.80 -3.58 7.38
C ALA A 25 4.03 -4.07 6.57
N GLU A 26 5.23 -3.89 7.10
CA GLU A 26 6.46 -4.42 6.49
C GLU A 26 6.43 -5.95 6.43
N GLU A 27 5.98 -6.62 7.50
CA GLU A 27 5.82 -8.08 7.51
C GLU A 27 4.82 -8.56 6.43
N LEU A 28 3.67 -7.88 6.29
CA LEU A 28 2.67 -8.23 5.27
C LEU A 28 3.28 -8.16 3.87
N VAL A 29 3.99 -7.08 3.57
CA VAL A 29 4.59 -6.85 2.25
C VAL A 29 5.75 -7.83 2.02
N GLU A 30 6.76 -7.84 2.88
CA GLU A 30 8.01 -8.57 2.63
C GLU A 30 7.85 -10.07 2.80
N ARG A 31 7.21 -10.51 3.90
CA ARG A 31 7.18 -11.93 4.26
C ARG A 31 5.98 -12.67 3.70
N LYS A 32 4.82 -12.02 3.61
CA LYS A 32 3.59 -12.69 3.15
C LYS A 32 3.36 -12.52 1.65
N LEU A 33 3.54 -11.32 1.09
CA LEU A 33 3.29 -11.06 -0.33
C LEU A 33 4.53 -11.36 -1.20
N MET A 34 5.63 -10.64 -1.00
CA MET A 34 6.78 -10.66 -1.92
C MET A 34 7.54 -11.99 -1.91
N ARG A 35 7.70 -12.64 -0.75
CA ARG A 35 8.45 -13.91 -0.62
C ARG A 35 7.91 -15.05 -1.49
N SER A 36 6.64 -14.96 -1.91
CA SER A 36 6.02 -15.96 -2.79
C SER A 36 6.60 -15.98 -4.20
N GLY A 37 7.23 -14.89 -4.66
CA GLY A 37 7.65 -14.69 -6.05
C GLY A 37 6.52 -14.43 -7.05
N ARG A 38 5.25 -14.42 -6.59
CA ARG A 38 4.06 -14.22 -7.43
C ARG A 38 3.63 -12.75 -7.55
N ILE A 39 4.12 -11.93 -6.63
CA ILE A 39 3.80 -10.51 -6.54
C ILE A 39 5.06 -9.74 -6.94
N SER A 40 4.96 -8.91 -7.97
CA SER A 40 6.07 -8.08 -8.44
C SER A 40 6.19 -6.80 -7.64
N HIS A 41 5.06 -6.26 -7.18
CA HIS A 41 5.00 -5.06 -6.34
C HIS A 41 3.89 -5.19 -5.30
N ALA A 42 4.12 -4.72 -4.08
CA ALA A 42 3.12 -4.70 -3.02
C ALA A 42 3.21 -3.41 -2.22
N ILE A 43 2.05 -2.93 -1.76
CA ILE A 43 1.96 -1.71 -0.94
C ILE A 43 0.84 -1.82 0.07
N VAL A 44 1.09 -1.31 1.27
CA VAL A 44 0.09 -1.12 2.32
C VAL A 44 -0.10 0.38 2.53
N ILE A 45 -1.35 0.83 2.44
CA ILE A 45 -1.73 2.24 2.49
C ILE A 45 -2.70 2.42 3.66
N ASN A 46 -2.57 3.50 4.43
CA ASN A 46 -3.60 3.89 5.40
C ASN A 46 -4.82 4.45 4.67
N ALA A 47 -6.00 3.87 4.89
CA ALA A 47 -7.22 4.21 4.16
C ALA A 47 -7.90 5.53 4.60
N ILE A 48 -7.37 6.21 5.61
CA ILE A 48 -7.85 7.51 6.10
C ILE A 48 -7.06 8.63 5.44
N ASN A 49 -5.73 8.58 5.49
CA ASN A 49 -4.87 9.67 5.03
C ASN A 49 -4.10 9.35 3.73
N CYS A 50 -4.25 8.14 3.19
CA CYS A 50 -3.58 7.65 1.98
C CYS A 50 -2.04 7.66 2.07
N ASP A 51 -1.48 7.63 3.28
CA ASP A 51 -0.05 7.45 3.51
C ASP A 51 0.37 6.01 3.28
N VAL A 52 1.56 5.83 2.72
CA VAL A 52 2.21 4.52 2.59
C VAL A 52 2.72 4.08 3.96
N ARG A 53 2.29 2.89 4.42
CA ARG A 53 2.75 2.23 5.65
C ARG A 53 3.94 1.30 5.37
N ALA A 54 3.89 0.57 4.26
CA ALA A 54 4.99 -0.26 3.75
C ALA A 54 4.86 -0.46 2.23
N ASN A 55 5.96 -0.70 1.53
CA ASN A 55 5.95 -0.98 0.09
C ASN A 55 7.18 -1.78 -0.35
N GLN A 56 7.00 -2.66 -1.34
CA GLN A 56 8.07 -3.37 -2.02
C GLN A 56 7.79 -3.44 -3.53
N PRO A 57 8.82 -3.32 -4.40
CA PRO A 57 10.13 -2.77 -4.07
C PRO A 57 10.03 -1.38 -3.41
N ILE A 58 11.07 -0.93 -2.71
CA ILE A 58 11.04 0.37 -2.00
C ILE A 58 10.74 1.57 -2.91
N THR A 59 10.98 1.40 -4.22
CA THR A 59 10.66 2.36 -5.28
C THR A 59 9.18 2.39 -5.67
N PHE A 60 8.40 1.37 -5.30
CA PHE A 60 6.98 1.27 -5.61
C PHE A 60 6.15 2.23 -4.75
N LYS A 61 6.02 3.47 -5.22
CA LYS A 61 5.27 4.52 -4.55
C LYS A 61 4.37 5.23 -5.56
N PRO A 62 3.17 4.67 -5.86
CA PRO A 62 2.18 5.33 -6.71
C PRO A 62 1.93 6.77 -6.24
N LEU A 63 1.56 7.69 -7.14
CA LEU A 63 1.26 9.07 -6.77
C LEU A 63 0.16 9.13 -5.70
N ARG A 64 0.20 10.16 -4.85
CA ARG A 64 -0.78 10.34 -3.78
C ARG A 64 -2.22 10.39 -4.33
N SER A 65 -2.43 11.11 -5.44
CA SER A 65 -3.71 11.17 -6.13
C SER A 65 -4.20 9.77 -6.57
N THR A 66 -3.33 8.94 -7.13
CA THR A 66 -3.65 7.54 -7.47
C THR A 66 -4.10 6.76 -6.24
N ARG A 67 -3.37 6.88 -5.11
CA ARG A 67 -3.74 6.19 -3.86
C ARG A 67 -5.09 6.64 -3.31
N GLU A 68 -5.36 7.95 -3.37
CA GLU A 68 -6.66 8.51 -2.96
C GLU A 68 -7.80 7.99 -3.85
N SER A 69 -7.62 7.97 -5.17
CA SER A 69 -8.59 7.39 -6.10
C SER A 69 -8.81 5.89 -5.84
N LEU A 70 -7.75 5.11 -5.60
CA LEU A 70 -7.85 3.69 -5.24
C LEU A 70 -8.70 3.48 -3.98
N VAL A 71 -8.42 4.23 -2.91
CA VAL A 71 -9.17 4.12 -1.65
C VAL A 71 -10.65 4.46 -1.85
N LYS A 72 -10.95 5.51 -2.63
CA LYS A 72 -12.33 5.90 -2.97
C LYS A 72 -13.04 4.82 -3.78
N LEU A 73 -12.38 4.32 -4.82
CA LEU A 73 -12.91 3.25 -5.67
C LEU A 73 -13.24 2.00 -4.87
N ILE A 74 -12.31 1.54 -4.03
CA ILE A 74 -12.54 0.36 -3.18
C ILE A 74 -13.74 0.58 -2.25
N LYS A 75 -13.93 1.80 -1.72
CA LYS A 75 -15.09 2.18 -0.89
C LYS A 75 -16.41 2.33 -1.69
N GLY A 76 -16.39 2.14 -3.01
CA GLY A 76 -17.57 2.15 -3.86
C GLY A 76 -17.84 3.47 -4.60
N ASP A 77 -16.97 4.48 -4.44
CA ASP A 77 -17.06 5.73 -5.21
C ASP A 77 -16.52 5.51 -6.63
N ARG A 78 -17.43 5.17 -7.56
CA ARG A 78 -17.11 4.87 -8.95
C ARG A 78 -16.74 6.11 -9.77
N ASP A 79 -17.12 7.31 -9.31
CA ASP A 79 -16.79 8.55 -10.00
C ASP A 79 -15.30 8.91 -9.84
N ALA A 80 -14.63 8.29 -8.86
CA ALA A 80 -13.18 8.37 -8.72
C ALA A 80 -12.41 7.58 -9.80
N LEU A 81 -13.11 6.87 -10.70
CA LEU A 81 -12.50 6.11 -11.78
C LEU A 81 -12.00 7.05 -12.88
N ASN A 82 -10.69 7.06 -13.10
CA ASN A 82 -10.15 7.69 -14.30
C ASN A 82 -10.54 6.84 -15.53
N PRO A 83 -11.16 7.41 -16.57
CA PRO A 83 -11.48 6.68 -17.80
C PRO A 83 -10.25 6.08 -18.49
N ASP A 84 -9.08 6.68 -18.29
CA ASP A 84 -7.81 6.17 -18.81
C ASP A 84 -7.24 5.02 -17.96
N GLY A 85 -7.89 4.64 -16.87
CA GLY A 85 -7.42 3.60 -15.95
C GLY A 85 -6.50 4.12 -14.85
N ILE A 86 -5.88 3.19 -14.12
CA ILE A 86 -5.11 3.46 -12.90
C ILE A 86 -3.63 3.27 -13.20
N ASP A 87 -2.84 4.33 -13.03
CA ASP A 87 -1.38 4.27 -13.12
C ASP A 87 -0.76 4.12 -11.73
N LEU A 88 -0.16 2.95 -11.49
CA LEU A 88 0.54 2.63 -10.24
C LEU A 88 2.05 2.97 -10.30
N GLY A 89 2.56 3.49 -11.41
CA GLY A 89 3.99 3.75 -11.61
C GLY A 89 4.80 2.48 -11.88
N THR A 90 4.17 1.39 -12.35
CA THR A 90 4.85 0.13 -12.72
C THR A 90 5.14 0.03 -14.22
N GLY A 91 4.83 1.08 -15.00
CA GLY A 91 4.93 1.07 -16.46
C GLY A 91 3.72 0.47 -17.18
N SER A 92 2.69 0.04 -16.43
CA SER A 92 1.42 -0.47 -16.95
C SER A 92 0.26 0.41 -16.51
N LEU A 93 -0.78 0.44 -17.34
CA LEU A 93 -2.04 1.13 -17.06
C LEU A 93 -3.11 0.08 -16.80
N TYR A 94 -3.77 0.15 -15.65
CA TYR A 94 -4.65 -0.92 -15.18
C TYR A 94 -6.11 -0.52 -15.32
N MET A 95 -6.90 -1.38 -15.95
CA MET A 95 -8.35 -1.22 -16.09
C MET A 95 -9.07 -1.93 -14.94
N PRO A 96 -9.84 -1.20 -14.11
CA PRO A 96 -10.71 -1.80 -13.10
C PRO A 96 -11.73 -2.74 -13.72
N GLY A 97 -11.69 -4.01 -13.29
CA GLY A 97 -12.58 -5.05 -13.78
C GLY A 97 -13.74 -5.31 -12.83
N LYS A 98 -13.42 -5.75 -11.61
CA LYS A 98 -14.42 -6.18 -10.62
C LYS A 98 -14.23 -5.42 -9.32
N LEU A 99 -15.34 -4.93 -8.77
CA LEU A 99 -15.41 -4.38 -7.42
C LEU A 99 -16.27 -5.33 -6.59
N GLN A 100 -15.69 -5.90 -5.53
CA GLN A 100 -16.35 -6.87 -4.68
C GLN A 100 -16.69 -6.22 -3.34
N GLU A 101 -17.98 -6.09 -3.07
CA GLU A 101 -18.55 -5.76 -1.74
C GLU A 101 -17.96 -4.50 -1.07
N ASN A 102 -17.52 -3.52 -1.87
CA ASN A 102 -16.81 -2.32 -1.38
C ASN A 102 -15.59 -2.65 -0.47
N ARG A 103 -15.02 -3.84 -0.66
CA ARG A 103 -13.88 -4.37 0.09
C ARG A 103 -12.69 -4.66 -0.82
N ALA A 104 -12.93 -5.08 -2.06
CA ALA A 104 -11.85 -5.43 -2.99
C ALA A 104 -12.02 -4.83 -4.38
N LEU A 105 -10.88 -4.50 -4.99
CA LEU A 105 -10.75 -4.03 -6.35
C LEU A 105 -9.80 -4.97 -7.10
N PHE A 106 -10.25 -5.47 -8.24
CA PHE A 106 -9.47 -6.28 -9.17
C PHE A 106 -9.33 -5.52 -10.47
N ALA A 107 -8.10 -5.37 -10.96
CA ALA A 107 -7.81 -4.67 -12.21
C ALA A 107 -6.80 -5.47 -13.04
N THR A 108 -6.87 -5.32 -14.36
CA THR A 108 -5.98 -5.99 -15.33
C THR A 108 -5.21 -4.97 -16.14
N ASP A 109 -4.00 -5.32 -16.57
CA ASP A 109 -3.22 -4.53 -17.54
C ASP A 109 -3.63 -4.80 -19.00
N GLY A 110 -4.66 -5.63 -19.23
CA GLY A 110 -5.13 -6.04 -20.55
C GLY A 110 -4.24 -7.08 -21.24
N ARG A 111 -3.23 -7.60 -20.55
CA ARG A 111 -2.28 -8.60 -21.04
C ARG A 111 -2.33 -9.85 -20.17
N THR A 112 -1.30 -10.09 -19.37
CA THR A 112 -1.14 -11.28 -18.52
C THR A 112 -1.18 -10.95 -17.03
N GLY A 113 -1.20 -9.66 -16.69
CA GLY A 113 -1.03 -9.16 -15.34
C GLY A 113 -2.22 -8.34 -14.84
N GLY A 114 -1.99 -7.75 -13.69
CA GLY A 114 -2.99 -6.96 -13.00
C GLY A 114 -2.57 -6.57 -11.60
N PHE A 115 -3.54 -6.04 -10.87
CA PHE A 115 -3.41 -5.87 -9.44
C PHE A 115 -4.69 -6.24 -8.74
N THR A 116 -4.54 -6.58 -7.47
CA THR A 116 -5.64 -6.78 -6.54
C THR A 116 -5.40 -5.92 -5.31
N ALA A 117 -6.44 -5.22 -4.86
CA ALA A 117 -6.40 -4.40 -3.67
C ALA A 117 -7.57 -4.71 -2.73
N PHE A 118 -7.31 -4.83 -1.43
CA PHE A 118 -8.30 -5.07 -0.38
C PHE A 118 -8.26 -3.98 0.67
N LEU A 119 -9.43 -3.47 1.07
CA LEU A 119 -9.62 -2.62 2.24
C LEU A 119 -9.96 -3.51 3.44
N VAL A 120 -9.08 -3.54 4.44
CA VAL A 120 -9.22 -4.33 5.66
C VAL A 120 -8.72 -3.51 6.85
N LYS A 121 -9.47 -3.47 7.95
CA LYS A 121 -9.11 -2.74 9.20
C LYS A 121 -8.49 -1.35 9.00
N GLY A 122 -9.05 -0.55 8.10
CA GLY A 122 -8.58 0.82 7.82
C GLY A 122 -7.25 0.91 7.06
N ILE A 123 -6.75 -0.19 6.48
CA ILE A 123 -5.65 -0.20 5.52
C ILE A 123 -6.09 -0.76 4.17
N VAL A 124 -5.40 -0.35 3.11
CA VAL A 124 -5.49 -0.99 1.80
C VAL A 124 -4.23 -1.81 1.58
N ILE A 125 -4.40 -3.10 1.32
CA ILE A 125 -3.33 -4.02 0.91
C ILE A 125 -3.46 -4.21 -0.59
N LEU A 126 -2.41 -3.88 -1.34
CA LEU A 126 -2.39 -4.01 -2.80
C LEU A 126 -1.20 -4.87 -3.23
N GLY A 127 -1.46 -5.81 -4.14
CA GLY A 127 -0.44 -6.61 -4.81
C GLY A 127 -0.59 -6.53 -6.33
N VAL A 128 0.52 -6.27 -7.02
CA VAL A 128 0.67 -6.26 -8.48
C VAL A 128 1.35 -7.55 -8.90
N TYR A 129 0.90 -8.13 -10.01
CA TYR A 129 1.40 -9.39 -10.54
C TYR A 129 1.42 -9.35 -12.07
N ASP A 130 2.44 -9.98 -12.65
CA ASP A 130 2.67 -9.96 -14.10
C ASP A 130 2.19 -11.27 -14.79
N HIS A 131 1.99 -12.32 -13.99
CA HIS A 131 1.57 -13.66 -14.38
C HIS A 131 0.87 -14.39 -13.21
N ASP A 132 0.41 -15.62 -13.44
CA ASP A 132 -0.23 -16.48 -12.43
C ASP A 132 -1.38 -15.81 -11.66
N VAL A 133 -2.21 -15.04 -12.38
CA VAL A 133 -3.28 -14.18 -11.85
C VAL A 133 -4.09 -14.87 -10.75
N ALA A 134 -4.57 -16.09 -10.97
CA ALA A 134 -5.39 -16.80 -9.99
C ALA A 134 -4.64 -17.07 -8.67
N ALA A 135 -3.36 -17.46 -8.75
CA ALA A 135 -2.55 -17.74 -7.56
C ALA A 135 -2.14 -16.44 -6.85
N ALA A 136 -1.82 -15.39 -7.60
CA ALA A 136 -1.50 -14.07 -7.04
C ALA A 136 -2.71 -13.44 -6.34
N VAL A 137 -3.88 -13.45 -6.98
CA VAL A 137 -5.15 -12.99 -6.40
C VAL A 137 -5.47 -13.75 -5.10
N ARG A 138 -5.35 -15.08 -5.13
CA ARG A 138 -5.59 -15.91 -3.95
C ARG A 138 -4.66 -15.54 -2.80
N LEU A 139 -3.37 -15.32 -3.07
CA LEU A 139 -2.41 -14.92 -2.05
C LEU A 139 -2.78 -13.57 -1.41
N VAL A 140 -3.10 -12.55 -2.22
CA VAL A 140 -3.50 -11.24 -1.69
C VAL A 140 -4.78 -11.36 -0.84
N THR A 141 -5.71 -12.22 -1.27
CA THR A 141 -6.95 -12.50 -0.53
C THR A 141 -6.65 -13.17 0.82
N GLU A 142 -5.82 -14.21 0.85
CA GLU A 142 -5.40 -14.90 2.08
C GLU A 142 -4.71 -13.95 3.07
N VAL A 143 -3.90 -13.00 2.55
CA VAL A 143 -3.27 -11.98 3.40
C VAL A 143 -4.30 -10.98 3.93
N ALA A 144 -5.29 -10.57 3.14
CA ALA A 144 -6.35 -9.68 3.58
C ALA A 144 -7.24 -10.33 4.65
N ASP A 145 -7.63 -11.60 4.44
CA ASP A 145 -8.42 -12.36 5.41
C ASP A 145 -7.64 -12.59 6.71
N TYR A 146 -6.34 -12.91 6.63
CA TYR A 146 -5.46 -12.97 7.80
C TYR A 146 -5.49 -11.68 8.62
N VAL A 147 -5.46 -10.51 7.96
CA VAL A 147 -5.52 -9.22 8.67
C VAL A 147 -6.89 -9.02 9.31
N ASP A 148 -7.99 -9.39 8.65
CA ASP A 148 -9.33 -9.29 9.21
C ASP A 148 -9.56 -10.22 10.42
N GLU A 149 -8.89 -11.38 10.46
CA GLU A 149 -8.97 -12.32 11.59
C GLU A 149 -8.17 -11.91 12.83
N LEU A 150 -7.18 -11.01 12.72
CA LEU A 150 -6.39 -10.56 13.87
C LEU A 150 -7.24 -9.74 14.87
N GLU A 151 -7.77 -10.32 15.93
CA GLU A 151 -8.59 -9.58 16.92
C GLU A 151 -7.93 -8.26 17.38
N GLU A 152 -8.73 -7.21 17.56
CA GLU A 152 -8.32 -5.98 18.21
C GLU A 152 -7.96 -6.31 19.66
N THR A 153 -6.69 -6.60 19.93
CA THR A 153 -6.17 -6.58 21.29
C THR A 153 -6.15 -5.12 21.73
N HIS A 154 -7.25 -4.71 22.38
CA HIS A 154 -7.47 -3.40 23.00
C HIS A 154 -6.38 -3.04 24.03
#